data_AF-W1XVQ7-F1
#
_entry.id   AF-W1XVQ7-F1
#
_cell.length_a   1.000
_cell.length_b   1.000
_cell.length_c   1.000
_cell.angle_alpha   90.00
_cell.angle_beta   90.00
_cell.angle_gamma   90.00
#
_symmetry.space_group_name_H-M   'P 1'
#
loop_
_entity.id
_entity.type
_entity.pdbx_description
1 polymer ?
#
loop_
_entity_poly.entity_id
_entity_poly.type
_entity_poly.pdbx_seq_one_letter_code
_entity_poly.pdbx_strand_id
1 'polypeptide(L)' 'IKDWMRTDTNGKGVINILSAEKLYQMPKLYAASLLWMLSELYEQLPEAGDLEKPKLVFFFDEAHLLFNDAPQVLLDK' A
#
# COMPACT_ATOMS: atom_id res chain seq x y z
N ILE A 1 3.96 5.03 -8.99
CA ILE A 1 4.24 5.46 -7.60
C ILE A 1 4.56 6.96 -7.49
N LYS A 2 5.39 7.55 -8.38
CA LYS A 2 5.71 9.00 -8.33
C LYS A 2 4.48 9.91 -8.33
N ASP A 3 3.42 9.52 -9.05
CA ASP A 3 2.14 10.25 -9.05
C ASP A 3 1.44 10.27 -7.68
N TRP A 4 1.70 9.30 -6.80
CA TRP A 4 1.07 9.23 -5.48
C TRP A 4 1.75 10.12 -4.45
N MET A 5 3.04 10.41 -4.65
CA MET A 5 3.84 11.28 -3.79
C MET A 5 3.87 12.75 -4.26
N ARG A 6 3.04 13.10 -5.25
CA ARG A 6 2.97 14.47 -5.76
C ARG A 6 2.38 15.40 -4.71
N THR A 7 2.84 16.64 -4.72
CA THR A 7 2.24 17.75 -3.98
C THR A 7 1.56 18.72 -4.94
N ASP A 8 0.53 19.41 -4.48
CA ASP A 8 -0.05 20.53 -5.21
C ASP A 8 0.90 21.75 -5.24
N THR A 9 0.48 22.83 -5.91
CA THR A 9 1.26 24.07 -6.01
C THR A 9 1.46 24.78 -4.66
N ASN A 10 0.70 24.41 -3.64
CA ASN A 10 0.79 24.95 -2.28
C ASN A 10 1.57 24.02 -1.34
N GLY A 11 2.18 22.95 -1.85
CA GLY A 11 2.93 21.97 -1.07
C GLY A 11 2.06 20.98 -0.28
N LYS A 12 0.75 20.90 -0.53
CA LYS A 12 -0.13 19.92 0.12
C LYS A 12 -0.04 18.57 -0.60
N GLY A 13 0.00 17.50 0.18
CA GLY A 13 -0.05 16.13 -0.35
C GLY A 13 -1.39 15.81 -1.01
N VAL A 14 -1.41 14.77 -1.84
CA VAL A 14 -2.61 14.30 -2.53
C VAL A 14 -3.16 13.05 -1.84
N ILE A 15 -4.49 13.04 -1.62
CA ILE A 15 -5.20 11.85 -1.15
C ILE A 15 -5.60 11.03 -2.38
N ASN A 16 -5.06 9.82 -2.48
CA ASN A 16 -5.41 8.86 -3.53
C ASN A 16 -6.39 7.85 -2.96
N ILE A 17 -7.56 7.69 -3.59
CA ILE A 17 -8.56 6.69 -3.21
C ILE A 17 -8.54 5.58 -4.26
N LEU A 18 -8.13 4.39 -3.85
CA LEU A 18 -8.15 3.19 -4.68
C LEU A 18 -9.45 2.43 -4.39
N SER A 19 -10.42 2.52 -5.29
CA SER A 19 -11.67 1.75 -5.15
C SER A 19 -11.44 0.29 -5.54
N ALA A 20 -11.68 -0.60 -4.58
CA ALA A 20 -11.57 -2.05 -4.74
C ALA A 20 -12.93 -2.77 -4.67
N GLU A 21 -14.05 -2.05 -4.85
CA GLU A 21 -15.40 -2.62 -4.74
C GLU A 21 -15.60 -3.91 -5.55
N LYS A 22 -15.06 -3.95 -6.78
CA LYS A 22 -15.15 -5.13 -7.66
C LYS A 22 -14.17 -6.24 -7.27
N LEU A 23 -13.05 -5.88 -6.65
CA LEU A 23 -12.03 -6.83 -6.20
C LEU A 23 -12.45 -7.55 -4.91
N TYR A 24 -13.42 -7.01 -4.16
CA TYR A 24 -13.99 -7.65 -2.98
C TYR A 24 -14.58 -9.03 -3.28
N GLN A 25 -15.15 -9.21 -4.48
CA GLN A 25 -15.71 -10.49 -4.92
C GLN A 25 -14.62 -11.53 -5.25
N MET A 26 -13.37 -11.10 -5.36
CA MET A 26 -12.21 -11.93 -5.72
C MET A 26 -11.06 -11.71 -4.72
N PRO A 27 -11.21 -12.18 -3.46
CA PRO A 27 -10.29 -11.86 -2.37
C PRO A 27 -8.83 -12.24 -2.66
N LYS A 28 -8.59 -13.35 -3.38
CA LYS A 28 -7.25 -13.75 -3.81
C LYS A 28 -6.60 -12.76 -4.78
N LEU A 29 -7.39 -12.21 -5.71
CA LEU A 29 -6.89 -11.21 -6.67
C LEU A 29 -6.59 -9.89 -5.94
N TYR A 30 -7.47 -9.49 -5.01
CA TYR A 30 -7.23 -8.33 -4.16
C TYR A 30 -5.91 -8.46 -3.37
N ALA A 31 -5.73 -9.58 -2.67
CA ALA A 31 -4.51 -9.85 -1.90
C ALA A 31 -3.25 -9.86 -2.77
N ALA A 32 -3.29 -10.53 -3.93
CA ALA A 32 -2.17 -10.55 -4.87
C ALA A 32 -1.83 -9.16 -5.42
N SER A 33 -2.83 -8.36 -5.81
CA SER A 33 -2.62 -6.98 -6.27
C SER A 33 -2.05 -6.08 -5.18
N LEU A 34 -2.54 -6.22 -3.94
CA LEU A 34 -2.07 -5.45 -2.78
C LEU A 34 -0.63 -5.81 -2.42
N LEU A 35 -0.28 -7.10 -2.37
CA LEU A 35 1.10 -7.56 -2.15
C LEU A 35 2.04 -7.07 -3.25
N TRP A 36 1.66 -7.20 -4.52
CA TRP A 36 2.45 -6.69 -5.64
C TRP A 36 2.70 -5.19 -5.49
N MET A 37 1.67 -4.40 -5.16
CA MET A 37 1.81 -2.96 -4.95
C MET A 37 2.73 -2.62 -3.77
N LEU A 38 2.68 -3.38 -2.66
CA LEU A 38 3.60 -3.20 -1.54
C LEU A 38 5.05 -3.52 -1.94
N SER A 39 5.28 -4.57 -2.72
CA SER A 39 6.60 -4.89 -3.26
C SER A 39 7.14 -3.77 -4.16
N GLU A 40 6.32 -3.25 -5.07
CA GLU A 40 6.70 -2.12 -5.94
C GLU A 40 7.03 -0.86 -5.11
N LEU A 41 6.27 -0.58 -4.06
CA LEU A 41 6.56 0.54 -3.15
C LEU A 41 7.90 0.32 -2.43
N TYR A 42 8.15 -0.88 -1.92
CA TYR A 42 9.39 -1.21 -1.23
C TYR A 42 10.61 -1.09 -2.15
N GLU A 43 10.51 -1.56 -3.39
CA GLU A 43 11.61 -1.51 -4.36
C GLU A 43 11.88 -0.10 -4.91
N GLN A 44 10.83 0.70 -5.12
CA GLN A 44 10.95 2.01 -5.78
C GLN A 44 11.14 3.18 -4.81
N LEU A 45 10.74 3.04 -3.54
CA LEU A 45 10.89 4.11 -2.57
C LEU A 45 12.35 4.18 -2.09
N PRO A 46 12.99 5.37 -2.15
CA PRO A 46 14.33 5.52 -1.63
C PRO A 46 14.32 5.38 -0.11
N GLU A 47 15.35 4.75 0.42
CA GLU A 47 15.63 4.76 1.86
C GLU A 47 15.74 6.21 2.35
N ALA A 48 15.00 6.55 3.39
CA ALA A 48 14.86 7.93 3.83
C ALA A 48 15.37 8.20 5.26
N GLY A 49 15.86 7.17 5.95
CA GLY A 49 16.32 7.27 7.34
C GLY A 49 15.23 7.77 8.29
N ASP A 50 15.63 8.58 9.27
CA ASP A 50 14.74 9.08 10.31
C ASP A 50 14.18 10.46 9.93
N LEU A 51 12.96 10.48 9.39
CA LEU A 51 12.27 11.70 9.00
C LEU A 51 11.34 12.16 10.10
N GLU A 52 11.23 13.48 10.31
CA GLU A 52 10.25 14.05 11.25
C GLU A 52 8.80 13.72 10.88
N LYS A 53 8.52 13.45 9.59
CA LYS A 53 7.18 13.14 9.07
C LYS A 53 7.26 12.09 7.96
N PRO A 54 6.26 11.19 7.86
CA PRO A 54 6.21 10.22 6.77
C PRO A 54 5.99 10.89 5.41
N LYS A 55 6.67 10.39 4.37
CA LYS A 55 6.50 10.85 2.97
C LYS A 55 5.23 10.31 2.31
N LEU A 56 4.75 9.16 2.77
CA LEU A 56 3.56 8.47 2.27
C LEU A 56 2.90 7.77 3.45
N VAL A 57 1.57 7.89 3.54
CA VAL A 57 0.76 7.13 4.49
C VAL A 57 -0.21 6.28 3.68
N PHE A 58 -0.20 4.98 3.94
CA PHE A 58 -1.07 4.02 3.27
C PHE A 58 -2.08 3.46 4.28
N PHE A 59 -3.37 3.54 3.95
CA PHE A 59 -4.46 2.98 4.77
C PHE A 59 -5.12 1.82 4.02
N PHE A 60 -5.38 0.73 4.74
CA PHE A 60 -6.11 -0.44 4.26
C PHE A 60 -7.12 -0.87 5.31
N ASP A 61 -8.41 -0.83 4.97
CA ASP A 61 -9.51 -1.22 5.87
C ASP A 61 -9.63 -2.76 5.96
N GLU A 62 -9.16 -3.46 4.93
CA GLU A 62 -9.34 -4.91 4.77
C GLU A 62 -8.05 -5.70 4.89
N ALA A 63 -7.20 -5.34 5.86
CA ALA A 63 -5.94 -6.03 6.13
C ALA A 63 -6.15 -7.54 6.37
N HIS A 64 -7.30 -7.94 6.90
CA HIS A 64 -7.61 -9.35 7.16
C HIS A 64 -7.61 -10.21 5.88
N LEU A 65 -7.92 -9.64 4.71
CA LEU A 65 -7.88 -10.35 3.42
C LEU A 65 -6.45 -10.74 2.99
N LEU A 66 -5.44 -10.03 3.48
CA LEU A 66 -4.04 -10.38 3.23
C LEU A 66 -3.58 -11.56 4.09
N PHE A 67 -4.08 -11.67 5.32
CA PHE A 67 -3.47 -12.51 6.35
C PHE A 67 -4.28 -13.77 6.69
N ASN A 68 -5.58 -13.82 6.41
CA ASN A 68 -6.42 -14.96 6.80
C ASN A 68 -6.04 -16.28 6.10
N ASP A 69 -5.54 -16.21 4.87
CA ASP A 69 -5.05 -17.38 4.09
C ASP A 69 -3.55 -17.27 3.77
N ALA A 70 -2.83 -16.35 4.42
CA ALA A 70 -1.39 -16.22 4.19
C ALA A 70 -0.68 -17.50 4.66
N PRO A 71 0.21 -18.09 3.84
CA PRO A 71 1.05 -19.19 4.28
C PRO A 71 1.73 -18.83 5.60
N GLN A 72 1.81 -19.77 6.55
CA GLN A 72 2.43 -19.54 7.87
C GLN A 72 3.83 -18.90 7.79
N VAL A 73 4.56 -19.16 6.71
CA VAL A 73 5.88 -18.56 6.40
C VAL A 73 5.86 -17.03 6.30
N LEU A 74 4.71 -16.41 5.97
CA LEU A 74 4.53 -14.95 5.96
C LEU A 74 3.98 -14.39 7.29
N LEU A 75 3.50 -15.26 8.18
CA LEU A 75 2.95 -14.89 9.49
C LEU A 75 3.99 -15.04 10.60
N ASP A 76 4.98 -15.92 10.42
CA ASP A 76 6.08 -16.11 11.36
C ASP A 76 7.24 -15.13 11.09
N LYS A 77 7.69 -14.48 12.16
CA LYS A 77 8.88 -13.60 12.20
C LYS A 77 10.18 -14.39 12.27
#